data_AF-A0A2W4IS22-F1
#
_entry.id   AF-A0A2W4IS22-F1
#
_cell.length_a   1.000
_cell.length_b   1.000
_cell.length_c   1.000
_cell.angle_alpha   90.00
_cell.angle_beta   90.00
_cell.angle_gamma   90.00
#
_symmetry.space_group_name_H-M   'P 1'
#
loop_
_entity.id
_entity.type
_entity.pdbx_description
1 polymer ?
#
loop_
_entity_poly.entity_id
_entity_poly.type
_entity_poly.pdbx_seq_one_letter_code
_entity_poly.pdbx_strand_id
1 'polypeptide(L)'
;DSGVKVPRFWVAPGGGGPREEDPPPPLMATVASVAPGLVTDGHADPRTDVYSAGIVLFEMLTGRVPYDGTKPIEVAWQHVEQDVPPPSRLVPGLPPMLDELVIRATRRDPNARPTDAGAFLAEVQVARDELGAASTATTVLPQAQAQAAQPTVVVPAVTVDAVDDRPSWARLPERRKSPARRRRAARRETDFRERLRATWQRITATQRGRQAVTAGLIALVLLVATGVWWLGFGRYTVAPQLVNLERAEAEAIAARAGFTVTYAEPRHDENVAKDVVLAQEPASRARILKGGTIVLTLSLGPERYQVPDVVGKTIELAKIDLEKARLTVARAPDRFDNTFPAGVVIAVEPAAGTEVKPGDTVTVTVSKGRAPITVPNVIGKNITEARAILQQLGLAAVESYVDSPKPKDLVLSQSPPDGSGAEPGEQIKLEVSKGPPAVLVPRVIDMPCQQAKQILEERQLRVRVDFNPNGTVRYQVPGENAEVPPGTEIAIGCL
;
A
#
# COMPACT_ATOMS: atom_id res chain seq x y z
N ASP A 1 7.95 -5.15 -0.09
CA ASP A 1 8.22 -4.01 0.80
C ASP A 1 9.05 -2.94 0.12
N SER A 2 8.40 -2.16 -0.75
CA SER A 2 8.93 -0.92 -1.32
C SER A 2 8.72 0.19 -0.28
N GLY A 3 9.73 0.42 0.56
CA GLY A 3 9.72 1.55 1.49
C GLY A 3 9.66 2.85 0.71
N VAL A 4 8.47 3.45 0.62
CA VAL A 4 8.29 4.81 0.10
C VAL A 4 9.03 5.75 1.04
N LYS A 5 10.18 6.28 0.62
CA LYS A 5 10.82 7.39 1.32
C LYS A 5 9.92 8.61 1.16
N VAL A 6 9.27 9.00 2.24
CA VAL A 6 8.49 10.24 2.28
C VAL A 6 9.48 11.41 2.31
N PRO A 7 9.51 12.28 1.28
CA PRO A 7 10.30 13.51 1.35
C PRO A 7 9.80 14.37 2.52
N ARG A 8 10.70 14.68 3.46
CA ARG A 8 10.42 15.64 4.55
C ARG A 8 10.51 17.04 3.96
N PHE A 9 9.38 17.57 3.51
CA PHE A 9 9.26 18.96 3.08
C PHE A 9 9.24 19.91 4.28
N TRP A 10 9.74 21.13 4.04
CA TRP A 10 9.83 22.21 5.02
C TRP A 10 8.47 22.59 5.59
N VAL A 11 8.45 22.99 6.88
CA VAL A 11 7.33 23.68 7.55
C VAL A 11 7.79 25.09 7.86
N ALA A 12 7.06 26.09 7.36
CA ALA A 12 7.36 27.52 7.54
C ALA A 12 7.35 27.94 9.03
N PRO A 13 8.14 28.95 9.44
CA PRO A 13 8.02 29.52 10.77
C PRO A 13 6.73 30.33 10.88
N GLY A 14 5.93 30.04 11.91
CA GLY A 14 4.78 30.86 12.27
C GLY A 14 5.22 32.17 12.93
N GLY A 15 4.82 33.29 12.34
CA GLY A 15 4.58 34.56 13.05
C GLY A 15 5.67 35.64 12.94
N GLY A 16 5.27 36.79 12.36
CA GLY A 16 5.89 38.11 12.57
C GLY A 16 6.90 38.55 11.53
N GLY A 17 6.60 39.63 10.79
CA GLY A 17 7.55 40.24 9.85
C GLY A 17 8.83 40.77 10.53
N PRO A 18 9.93 40.92 9.78
CA PRO A 18 11.25 41.19 10.36
C PRO A 18 11.34 42.58 10.99
N ARG A 19 11.87 42.64 12.22
CA ARG A 19 12.51 43.84 12.77
C ARG A 19 14.02 43.71 12.53
N GLU A 20 14.66 44.81 12.17
CA GLU A 20 16.02 44.91 11.59
C GLU A 20 17.19 44.50 12.51
N GLU A 21 16.92 43.91 13.69
CA GLU A 21 17.95 43.55 14.69
C GLU A 21 17.87 42.10 15.23
N ASP A 22 16.97 41.24 14.74
CA ASP A 22 16.95 39.83 15.15
C ASP A 22 17.87 38.96 14.27
N PRO A 23 18.69 38.05 14.86
CA PRO A 23 19.41 37.06 14.07
C PRO A 23 18.41 36.18 13.30
N PRO A 24 18.72 35.78 12.05
CA PRO A 24 17.80 34.97 11.25
C PRO A 24 17.44 33.69 12.01
N PRO A 25 16.17 33.24 11.93
CA PRO A 25 15.72 32.04 12.63
C PRO A 25 16.60 30.84 12.26
N PRO A 26 16.90 29.94 13.22
CA PRO A 26 17.76 28.78 12.96
C PRO A 26 17.15 27.90 11.86
N LEU A 27 17.94 27.60 10.84
CA LEU A 27 17.51 26.83 9.67
C LEU A 27 17.43 25.34 10.01
N MET A 28 16.24 24.76 9.86
CA MET A 28 16.04 23.31 9.99
C MET A 28 16.09 22.66 8.60
N ALA A 29 17.21 22.03 8.25
CA ALA A 29 17.33 21.23 7.03
C ALA A 29 18.02 19.90 7.32
N THR A 30 17.62 18.84 6.61
CA THR A 30 18.42 17.61 6.59
C THR A 30 19.67 17.92 5.77
N VAL A 31 20.82 17.92 6.42
CA VAL A 31 22.10 18.33 5.82
C VAL A 31 22.43 17.58 4.52
N ALA A 32 21.99 16.33 4.41
CA ALA A 32 22.15 15.51 3.22
C ALA A 32 21.33 15.98 1.99
N SER A 33 20.44 16.96 2.12
CA SER A 33 19.58 17.46 1.04
C SER A 33 19.43 18.99 1.05
N VAL A 34 20.36 19.69 1.70
CA VAL A 34 20.33 21.16 1.82
C VAL A 34 20.70 21.82 0.49
N ALA A 35 19.94 22.83 0.08
CA ALA A 35 20.25 23.56 -1.15
C ALA A 35 21.43 24.54 -0.97
N PRO A 36 22.26 24.78 -2.00
CA PRO A 36 23.44 25.64 -1.90
C PRO A 36 23.13 27.06 -1.41
N GLY A 37 22.07 27.69 -1.97
CA GLY A 37 21.64 29.05 -1.61
C GLY A 37 21.18 29.19 -0.15
N LEU A 38 20.72 28.09 0.45
CA LEU A 38 20.34 28.08 1.87
C LEU A 38 21.57 28.10 2.79
N VAL A 39 22.70 27.56 2.32
CA VAL A 39 23.98 27.54 3.03
C VAL A 39 24.75 28.86 2.84
N THR A 40 24.71 29.44 1.64
CA THR A 40 25.44 30.68 1.31
C THR A 40 24.71 31.94 1.75
N ASP A 41 23.41 32.02 1.46
CA ASP A 41 22.63 33.26 1.55
C ASP A 41 21.47 33.17 2.55
N GLY A 42 21.23 31.98 3.11
CA GLY A 42 20.12 31.73 4.05
C GLY A 42 18.73 31.90 3.45
N HIS A 43 18.63 32.01 2.12
CA HIS A 43 17.38 32.28 1.42
C HIS A 43 16.72 30.97 0.97
N ALA A 44 15.42 30.86 1.24
CA ALA A 44 14.59 29.73 0.82
C ALA A 44 13.53 30.21 -0.17
N ASP A 45 13.45 29.53 -1.31
CA ASP A 45 12.50 29.77 -2.39
C ASP A 45 11.98 28.43 -2.96
N PRO A 46 10.97 28.40 -3.86
CA PRO A 46 10.49 27.14 -4.43
C PRO A 46 11.57 26.30 -5.14
N ARG A 47 12.65 26.92 -5.63
CA ARG A 47 13.77 26.25 -6.31
C ARG A 47 14.73 25.57 -5.33
N THR A 48 14.65 25.93 -4.06
CA THR A 48 15.31 25.26 -2.93
C THR A 48 14.66 23.88 -2.72
N ASP A 49 13.33 23.81 -2.75
CA ASP A 49 12.59 22.54 -2.66
C ASP A 49 12.85 21.63 -3.87
N VAL A 50 12.95 22.21 -5.07
CA VAL A 50 13.33 21.46 -6.29
C VAL A 50 14.71 20.84 -6.16
N TYR A 51 15.68 21.54 -5.57
CA TYR A 51 17.01 20.99 -5.30
C TYR A 51 16.93 19.78 -4.36
N SER A 52 16.24 19.93 -3.22
CA SER A 52 16.07 18.83 -2.26
C SER A 52 15.34 17.63 -2.88
N ALA A 53 14.31 17.86 -3.71
CA ALA A 53 13.62 16.80 -4.45
C ALA A 53 14.56 16.08 -5.44
N GLY A 54 15.46 16.82 -6.10
CA GLY A 54 16.50 16.26 -6.97
C GLY A 54 17.50 15.37 -6.21
N ILE A 55 17.90 15.76 -5.00
CA ILE A 55 18.77 14.94 -4.13
C ILE A 55 18.07 13.65 -3.69
N VAL A 56 16.79 13.73 -3.31
CA VAL A 56 15.97 12.55 -2.97
C VAL A 56 15.83 11.63 -4.19
N LEU A 57 15.61 12.19 -5.39
CA LEU A 57 15.54 11.41 -6.62
C LEU A 57 16.86 10.68 -6.92
N PHE A 58 18.00 11.37 -6.79
CA PHE A 58 19.32 10.74 -6.91
C PHE A 58 19.47 9.56 -5.94
N GLU A 59 19.06 9.74 -4.69
CA GLU A 59 19.14 8.70 -3.67
C GLU A 59 18.21 7.52 -3.97
N MET A 60 16.99 7.77 -4.44
CA MET A 60 16.07 6.70 -4.84
C MET A 60 16.60 5.88 -6.01
N LEU A 61 17.29 6.52 -6.97
CA LEU A 61 17.85 5.85 -8.14
C LEU A 61 19.15 5.08 -7.82
N THR A 62 19.95 5.56 -6.88
CA THR A 62 21.30 5.03 -6.63
C THR A 62 21.45 4.28 -5.31
N GLY A 63 20.47 4.40 -4.41
CA GLY A 63 20.49 3.84 -3.05
C GLY A 63 21.40 4.61 -2.07
N ARG A 64 21.99 5.74 -2.48
CA ARG A 64 22.93 6.54 -1.66
C ARG A 64 22.80 8.04 -1.95
N VAL A 65 23.15 8.87 -0.98
CA VAL A 65 23.23 10.33 -1.16
C VAL A 65 24.45 10.70 -2.02
N PRO A 66 24.41 11.84 -2.75
CA PRO A 66 25.51 12.23 -3.64
C PRO A 66 26.76 12.66 -2.89
N TYR A 67 26.60 13.13 -1.65
CA TYR A 67 27.67 13.62 -0.80
C TYR A 67 27.58 12.95 0.56
N ASP A 68 28.74 12.57 1.10
CA ASP A 68 28.88 11.98 2.42
C ASP A 68 30.08 12.62 3.12
N GLY A 69 30.02 12.70 4.45
CA GLY A 69 31.00 13.41 5.26
C GLY A 69 30.86 13.11 6.74
N THR A 70 31.99 13.12 7.45
CA THR A 70 32.02 12.80 8.88
C THR A 70 31.42 13.90 9.76
N LYS A 71 31.36 15.13 9.22
CA LYS A 71 30.79 16.29 9.89
C LYS A 71 29.65 16.88 9.04
N PRO A 72 28.50 17.21 9.64
CA PRO A 72 27.38 17.77 8.87
C PRO A 72 27.75 19.06 8.10
N ILE A 73 28.57 19.94 8.67
CA ILE A 73 29.01 21.16 7.98
C ILE A 73 29.84 20.88 6.71
N GLU A 74 30.56 19.76 6.65
CA GLU A 74 31.35 19.35 5.48
C GLU A 74 30.45 18.98 4.31
N VAL A 75 29.36 18.24 4.59
CA VAL A 75 28.35 17.87 3.60
C VAL A 75 27.60 19.11 3.09
N ALA A 76 27.28 20.06 3.96
CA ALA A 76 26.66 21.32 3.56
C ALA A 76 27.55 22.11 2.57
N TRP A 77 28.86 22.18 2.79
CA TRP A 77 29.80 22.82 1.86
C TRP A 77 29.99 22.05 0.55
N GLN A 78 29.88 20.71 0.56
CA GLN A 78 29.93 19.90 -0.66
C GLN A 78 28.78 20.26 -1.62
N HIS A 79 27.58 20.52 -1.11
CA HIS A 79 26.47 21.02 -1.93
C HIS A 79 26.77 22.38 -2.58
N VAL A 80 27.53 23.26 -1.89
CA VAL A 80 27.88 24.60 -2.40
C VAL A 80 28.96 24.56 -3.48
N GLU A 81 29.93 23.65 -3.39
CA GLU A 81 31.13 23.69 -4.24
C GLU A 81 31.20 22.57 -5.28
N GLN A 82 30.48 21.46 -5.09
CA GLN A 82 30.52 20.31 -5.99
C GLN A 82 29.21 20.18 -6.77
N ASP A 83 29.26 19.63 -7.99
CA ASP A 83 28.06 19.30 -8.77
C ASP A 83 27.61 17.89 -8.42
N VAL A 84 26.30 17.64 -8.43
CA VAL A 84 25.78 16.29 -8.19
C VAL A 84 26.13 15.43 -9.42
N PRO A 85 26.76 14.26 -9.24
CA PRO A 85 27.11 13.41 -10.37
C PRO A 85 25.84 12.81 -11.02
N PRO A 86 25.89 12.41 -12.30
CA PRO A 86 24.82 11.65 -12.91
C PRO A 86 24.60 10.31 -12.17
N PRO A 87 23.36 9.93 -11.82
CA PRO A 87 22.99 8.61 -11.29
C PRO A 87 23.60 7.42 -12.03
N SER A 88 23.66 7.47 -13.37
CA SER A 88 24.20 6.39 -14.22
C SER A 88 25.67 6.07 -13.95
N ARG A 89 26.43 7.01 -13.36
CA ARG A 89 27.80 6.77 -12.89
C ARG A 89 27.86 5.75 -11.76
N LEU A 90 26.79 5.65 -10.97
CA LEU A 90 26.70 4.77 -9.81
C LEU A 90 25.87 3.52 -10.11
N VAL A 91 24.90 3.61 -11.01
CA VAL A 91 24.05 2.50 -11.44
C VAL A 91 24.13 2.39 -12.97
N PRO A 92 25.06 1.58 -13.50
CA PRO A 92 25.19 1.37 -14.94
C PRO A 92 23.88 0.80 -15.53
N GLY A 93 23.43 1.37 -16.64
CA GLY A 93 22.18 0.98 -17.30
C GLY A 93 20.99 1.90 -17.00
N LEU A 94 21.14 2.90 -16.13
CA LEU A 94 20.11 3.94 -15.99
C LEU A 94 19.96 4.76 -17.29
N PRO A 95 18.73 4.97 -17.78
CA PRO A 95 18.48 5.81 -18.95
C PRO A 95 19.00 7.25 -18.77
N PRO A 96 19.67 7.85 -19.77
CA PRO A 96 20.25 9.20 -19.67
C PRO A 96 19.25 10.30 -19.30
N MET A 97 17.97 10.13 -19.66
CA MET A 97 16.90 11.05 -19.27
C MET A 97 16.74 11.20 -17.75
N LEU A 98 17.02 10.15 -16.97
CA LEU A 98 17.01 10.21 -15.51
C LEU A 98 18.23 10.97 -14.96
N ASP A 99 19.36 10.92 -15.66
CA ASP A 99 20.53 11.73 -15.30
C ASP A 99 20.25 13.21 -15.48
N GLU A 100 19.68 13.59 -16.63
CA GLU A 100 19.32 14.97 -16.93
C GLU A 100 18.32 15.54 -15.92
N LEU A 101 17.31 14.76 -15.55
CA LEU A 101 16.30 15.17 -14.57
C LEU A 101 16.92 15.48 -13.20
N VAL A 102 17.84 14.63 -12.73
CA VAL A 102 18.55 14.84 -11.47
C VAL A 102 19.51 16.03 -11.57
N ILE A 103 20.32 16.11 -12.63
CA ILE A 103 21.31 17.18 -12.81
C ILE A 103 20.62 18.53 -12.90
N ARG A 104 19.50 18.64 -13.63
CA ARG A 104 18.77 19.90 -13.79
C ARG A 104 18.14 20.36 -12.48
N ALA A 105 17.53 19.45 -11.72
CA ALA A 105 16.98 19.78 -10.40
C ALA A 105 18.07 20.19 -9.39
N THR A 106 19.27 19.64 -9.50
CA THR A 106 20.38 19.82 -8.54
C THR A 106 21.46 20.81 -9.00
N ARG A 107 21.17 21.69 -9.97
CA ARG A 107 22.11 22.76 -10.39
C ARG A 107 22.47 23.68 -9.22
N ARG A 108 23.72 24.14 -9.11
CA ARG A 108 24.08 25.15 -8.09
C ARG A 108 23.38 26.49 -8.28
N ASP A 109 23.31 26.98 -9.52
CA ASP A 109 22.56 28.19 -9.87
C ASP A 109 21.04 27.92 -9.80
N PRO A 110 20.27 28.61 -8.92
CA PRO A 110 18.83 28.44 -8.83
C PRO A 110 18.09 28.77 -10.14
N ASN A 111 18.59 29.70 -10.95
CA ASN A 111 17.94 30.07 -12.22
C ASN A 111 18.05 28.99 -13.31
N ALA A 112 18.99 28.05 -13.13
CA ALA A 112 19.17 26.91 -14.03
C ALA A 112 18.31 25.69 -13.62
N ARG A 113 17.54 25.79 -12.53
CA ARG A 113 16.61 24.75 -12.05
C ARG A 113 15.18 25.01 -12.56
N PRO A 114 14.31 23.99 -12.54
CA PRO A 114 12.88 24.21 -12.63
C PRO A 114 12.42 25.26 -11.63
N THR A 115 11.51 26.14 -12.05
CA THR A 115 11.12 27.33 -11.27
C THR A 115 10.40 26.98 -9.96
N ASP A 116 9.71 25.85 -9.93
CA ASP A 116 8.90 25.37 -8.82
C ASP A 116 8.59 23.86 -8.98
N ALA A 117 7.87 23.30 -8.01
CA ALA A 117 7.48 21.89 -8.00
C ALA A 117 6.57 21.50 -9.17
N GLY A 118 5.75 22.42 -9.69
CA GLY A 118 4.89 22.17 -10.85
C GLY A 118 5.70 22.02 -12.14
N ALA A 119 6.68 22.92 -12.35
CA ALA A 119 7.62 22.83 -13.46
C ALA A 119 8.45 21.54 -13.38
N PHE A 120 8.94 21.17 -12.19
CA PHE A 120 9.68 19.93 -12.01
C PHE A 120 8.80 18.68 -12.23
N LEU A 121 7.54 18.70 -11.75
CA LEU A 121 6.59 17.61 -11.98
C LEU A 121 6.31 17.39 -13.47
N ALA A 122 6.20 18.48 -14.26
CA ALA A 122 6.02 18.36 -15.71
C ALA A 122 7.22 17.66 -16.36
N GLU A 123 8.45 17.98 -15.96
CA GLU A 123 9.65 17.28 -16.44
C GLU A 123 9.69 15.80 -16.00
N VAL A 124 9.29 15.49 -14.77
CA VAL A 124 9.17 14.10 -14.28
C VAL A 124 8.13 13.32 -15.09
N GLN A 125 7.00 13.93 -15.43
CA GLN A 125 5.95 13.30 -16.23
C GLN A 125 6.42 13.02 -17.66
N VAL A 126 7.11 13.96 -18.30
CA VAL A 126 7.72 13.75 -19.62
C VAL A 126 8.73 12.59 -19.56
N ALA A 127 9.64 12.59 -18.58
CA ALA A 127 10.61 11.51 -18.42
C ALA A 127 9.93 10.15 -18.18
N ARG A 128 8.85 10.11 -17.40
CA ARG A 128 8.06 8.88 -17.17
C ARG A 128 7.39 8.39 -18.45
N ASP A 129 6.80 9.29 -19.23
CA ASP A 129 6.08 8.92 -20.44
C ASP A 129 7.06 8.43 -21.53
N GLU A 130 8.25 9.04 -21.62
CA GLU A 130 9.35 8.56 -22.46
C GLU A 130 9.90 7.20 -22.01
N LEU A 131 10.09 6.98 -20.70
CA LEU A 131 10.44 5.67 -20.14
C LEU A 131 9.37 4.61 -20.44
N GLY A 132 8.10 4.99 -20.34
CA GLY A 132 6.96 4.11 -20.62
C GLY A 132 6.86 3.73 -22.09
N ALA A 133 7.18 4.65 -23.01
CA ALA A 133 7.29 4.36 -24.43
C ALA A 133 8.54 3.52 -24.79
N ALA A 134 9.59 3.55 -23.95
CA ALA A 134 10.88 2.91 -24.21
C ALA A 134 11.13 1.57 -23.48
N SER A 135 10.29 1.12 -22.54
CA SER A 135 10.66 0.02 -21.63
C SER A 135 9.92 -1.31 -21.87
N THR A 136 10.51 -2.15 -22.72
CA THR A 136 10.62 -3.60 -22.48
C THR A 136 11.90 -3.83 -21.65
N ALA A 137 11.75 -4.33 -20.42
CA ALA A 137 12.79 -4.79 -19.47
C ALA A 137 12.87 -3.97 -18.17
N THR A 138 12.01 -4.31 -17.21
CA THR A 138 12.18 -3.93 -15.80
C THR A 138 13.20 -4.86 -15.15
N THR A 139 14.46 -4.42 -15.06
CA THR A 139 15.45 -5.05 -14.18
C THR A 139 15.22 -4.53 -12.76
N VAL A 140 14.86 -5.42 -11.85
CA VAL A 140 14.68 -5.11 -10.42
C VAL A 140 16.06 -4.86 -9.79
N LEU A 141 16.27 -3.67 -9.22
CA LEU A 141 17.48 -3.34 -8.46
C LEU A 141 17.54 -4.20 -7.17
N PRO A 142 18.69 -4.78 -6.80
CA PRO A 142 18.88 -5.43 -5.52
C PRO A 142 18.71 -4.44 -4.36
N GLN A 143 18.03 -4.87 -3.28
CA GLN A 143 17.85 -4.07 -2.07
C GLN A 143 19.21 -3.66 -1.48
N ALA A 144 19.54 -2.37 -1.55
CA ALA A 144 20.62 -1.79 -0.76
C ALA A 144 20.17 -1.68 0.71
N GLN A 145 21.00 -2.14 1.63
CA GLN A 145 20.81 -1.96 3.06
C GLN A 145 20.70 -0.46 3.37
N ALA A 146 19.53 -0.03 3.83
CA ALA A 146 19.30 1.35 4.25
C ALA A 146 20.28 1.70 5.38
N GLN A 147 21.30 2.50 5.08
CA GLN A 147 22.07 3.17 6.12
C GLN A 147 21.11 4.09 6.88
N ALA A 148 21.18 4.03 8.21
CA ALA A 148 20.28 4.72 9.13
C ALA A 148 20.12 6.19 8.73
N ALA A 149 18.87 6.64 8.59
CA ALA A 149 18.53 8.03 8.34
C ALA A 149 19.22 8.91 9.38
N GLN A 150 20.13 9.79 8.95
CA GLN A 150 20.76 10.76 9.83
C GLN A 150 19.66 11.66 10.43
N PRO A 151 19.69 11.91 11.76
CA PRO A 151 18.68 12.74 12.40
C PRO A 151 18.70 14.16 11.83
N THR A 152 17.53 14.80 11.77
CA THR A 152 17.41 16.23 11.43
C THR A 152 18.15 17.04 12.50
N VAL A 153 19.25 17.70 12.12
CA VAL A 153 20.05 18.54 13.01
C VAL A 153 19.73 20.01 12.70
N VAL A 154 19.49 20.80 13.73
CA VAL A 154 19.38 22.27 13.61
C VAL A 154 20.78 22.81 13.30
N VAL A 155 20.98 23.34 12.10
CA VAL A 155 22.25 23.97 11.72
C VAL A 155 22.04 25.49 11.88
N PRO A 156 22.85 26.18 12.71
CA PRO A 156 22.76 27.62 12.81
C PRO A 156 23.05 28.25 11.45
N ALA A 157 22.27 29.27 11.08
CA ALA A 157 22.56 30.09 9.90
C ALA A 157 23.95 30.70 10.09
N VAL A 158 24.84 30.51 9.11
CA VAL A 158 26.20 31.02 9.15
C VAL A 158 26.13 32.54 9.06
N THR A 159 26.35 33.24 10.17
CA THR A 159 26.49 34.70 10.16
C THR A 159 27.81 35.08 9.51
N VAL A 160 27.86 36.27 8.92
CA VAL A 160 28.98 36.79 8.11
C VAL A 160 30.31 36.88 8.89
N ASP A 161 30.30 36.65 10.21
CA ASP A 161 31.49 36.57 11.07
C ASP A 161 32.18 35.19 11.09
N ALA A 162 31.58 34.15 10.50
CA ALA A 162 32.14 32.79 10.47
C ALA A 162 33.13 32.56 9.30
N VAL A 163 34.02 33.52 9.03
CA VAL A 163 35.09 33.36 8.04
C VAL A 163 36.13 32.33 8.49
N ASP A 164 36.17 31.98 9.79
CA ASP A 164 37.17 31.08 10.38
C ASP A 164 36.79 29.58 10.42
N ASP A 165 35.51 29.22 10.19
CA ASP A 165 35.03 27.82 10.27
C ASP A 165 35.05 27.07 8.92
N ARG A 166 35.71 27.65 7.90
CA ARG A 166 35.89 27.00 6.60
C ARG A 166 36.93 25.86 6.69
N PRO A 167 36.65 24.68 6.12
CA PRO A 167 37.64 23.61 5.97
C PRO A 167 38.94 24.13 5.34
N SER A 168 40.09 23.62 5.80
CA SER A 168 41.42 24.13 5.42
C SER A 168 41.72 24.11 3.91
N TRP A 169 41.01 23.28 3.15
CA TRP A 169 41.13 23.17 1.70
C TRP A 169 40.30 24.20 0.92
N ALA A 170 39.34 24.88 1.56
CA ALA A 170 38.46 25.89 0.97
C ALA A 170 38.92 27.35 1.24
N ARG A 171 40.13 27.53 1.80
CA ARG A 171 40.74 28.86 1.98
C ARG A 171 41.51 29.26 0.72
N LEU A 172 41.19 30.43 0.14
CA LEU A 172 42.03 31.03 -0.90
C LEU A 172 43.44 31.30 -0.34
N PRO A 173 44.52 31.08 -1.11
CA PRO A 173 45.87 31.36 -0.65
C PRO A 173 46.05 32.86 -0.39
N GLU A 174 46.20 33.22 0.88
CA GLU A 174 46.35 34.61 1.29
C GLU A 174 47.64 35.21 0.74
N ARG A 175 47.46 36.29 -0.02
CA ARG A 175 48.52 37.15 -0.52
C ARG A 175 49.17 37.85 0.69
N ARG A 176 50.34 37.36 1.11
CA ARG A 176 51.21 37.95 2.15
C ARG A 176 51.21 39.48 2.08
N LYS A 177 50.66 40.14 3.09
CA LYS A 177 50.97 41.54 3.43
C LYS A 177 51.91 41.57 4.63
N SER A 178 53.09 42.14 4.40
CA SER A 178 54.17 42.33 5.39
C SER A 178 53.72 43.18 6.59
N PRO A 179 54.28 42.96 7.79
CA PRO A 179 53.87 43.69 8.98
C PRO A 179 54.52 45.08 9.00
N ALA A 180 53.68 46.12 8.94
CA ALA A 180 54.08 47.49 9.24
C ALA A 180 54.10 47.70 10.76
N ARG A 181 55.30 47.90 11.26
CA ARG A 181 55.66 48.31 12.61
C ARG A 181 54.97 49.64 12.98
N ARG A 182 54.07 49.66 13.97
CA ARG A 182 53.74 50.89 14.70
C ARG A 182 53.69 50.65 16.22
N ARG A 183 54.51 51.46 16.89
CA ARG A 183 54.68 51.60 18.35
C ARG A 183 53.57 52.47 18.95
N ARG A 184 53.34 52.25 20.27
CA ARG A 184 52.65 53.09 21.27
C ARG A 184 51.11 53.01 21.24
N ALA A 185 50.38 52.90 22.35
CA ALA A 185 50.71 53.23 23.75
C ALA A 185 49.99 52.29 24.75
N ALA A 186 50.77 51.63 25.60
CA ALA A 186 50.29 51.06 26.85
C ALA A 186 50.44 52.14 27.94
N ARG A 187 49.33 52.67 28.45
CA ARG A 187 49.33 53.48 29.68
C ARG A 187 47.93 53.61 30.30
N ARG A 188 47.55 52.65 31.16
CA ARG A 188 46.75 52.81 32.40
C ARG A 188 46.28 51.43 32.90
N GLU A 189 47.16 50.70 33.60
CA GLU A 189 46.80 49.44 34.30
C GLU A 189 47.50 49.34 35.67
N THR A 190 47.97 50.46 36.23
CA THR A 190 48.76 50.44 37.49
C THR A 190 48.14 51.21 38.67
N ASP A 191 47.04 51.96 38.47
CA ASP A 191 46.50 52.86 39.52
C ASP A 191 45.47 52.19 40.47
N PHE A 192 44.96 51.00 40.13
CA PHE A 192 43.98 50.31 40.98
C PHE A 192 44.62 49.47 42.10
N ARG A 193 45.75 48.81 41.79
CA ARG A 193 46.47 47.94 42.74
C ARG A 193 47.17 48.72 43.86
N GLU A 194 47.63 49.94 43.60
CA GLU A 194 48.24 50.80 44.63
C GLU A 194 47.21 51.44 45.56
N ARG A 195 46.04 51.85 45.04
CA ARG A 195 44.93 52.37 45.86
C ARG A 195 44.33 51.31 46.79
N LEU A 196 44.28 50.04 46.38
CA LEU A 196 43.87 48.94 47.25
C LEU A 196 44.87 48.70 48.39
N ARG A 197 46.19 48.69 48.12
CA ARG A 197 47.21 48.44 49.17
C ARG A 197 47.22 49.51 50.27
N ALA A 198 47.06 50.79 49.92
CA ALA A 198 47.01 51.88 50.90
C ALA A 198 45.77 51.83 51.81
N THR A 199 44.66 51.27 51.32
CA THR A 199 43.41 51.15 52.07
C THR A 199 43.41 49.92 52.99
N TRP A 200 44.03 48.81 52.54
CA TRP A 200 44.20 47.58 53.33
C TRP A 200 45.12 47.74 54.56
N GLN A 201 46.13 48.61 54.50
CA GLN A 201 47.04 48.88 55.62
C GLN A 201 46.38 49.73 56.74
N ARG A 202 45.41 50.59 56.41
CA ARG A 202 44.67 51.38 57.42
C ARG A 202 43.59 50.57 58.15
N ILE A 203 42.98 49.59 57.48
CA ILE A 203 41.91 48.76 58.05
C ILE A 203 42.47 47.63 58.91
N THR A 204 43.67 47.11 58.63
CA THR A 204 44.26 45.97 59.38
C THR A 204 45.08 46.37 60.62
N ALA A 205 45.25 47.67 60.86
CA ALA A 205 46.07 48.23 61.95
C ALA A 205 45.38 48.23 63.34
N THR A 206 44.06 48.06 63.41
CA THR A 206 43.30 48.04 64.68
C THR A 206 42.63 46.68 64.92
N GLN A 207 42.45 46.29 66.19
CA GLN A 207 41.86 44.98 66.55
C GLN A 207 40.44 44.81 65.98
N ARG A 208 39.64 45.89 65.95
CA ARG A 208 38.30 45.93 65.34
C ARG A 208 38.33 45.83 63.81
N GLY A 209 39.36 46.37 63.16
CA GLY A 209 39.52 46.29 61.71
C GLY A 209 39.95 44.91 61.21
N ARG A 210 40.74 44.16 62.00
CA ARG A 210 41.00 42.73 61.76
C ARG A 210 39.73 41.87 61.92
N GLN A 211 38.87 42.21 62.89
CA GLN A 211 37.54 41.57 63.04
C GLN A 211 36.60 41.91 61.88
N ALA A 212 36.65 43.12 61.32
CA ALA A 212 35.85 43.50 60.16
C ALA A 212 36.27 42.77 58.87
N VAL A 213 37.58 42.59 58.63
CA VAL A 213 38.10 41.83 57.48
C VAL A 213 37.77 40.34 57.59
N THR A 214 37.91 39.76 58.79
CA THR A 214 37.54 38.36 59.03
C THR A 214 36.04 38.15 58.92
N ALA A 215 35.21 39.04 59.45
CA ALA A 215 33.76 39.01 59.26
C ALA A 215 33.36 39.15 57.78
N GLY A 216 34.04 40.02 57.02
CA GLY A 216 33.82 40.16 55.57
C GLY A 216 34.21 38.91 54.78
N LEU A 217 35.33 38.26 55.15
CA LEU A 217 35.75 36.98 54.56
C LEU A 217 34.76 35.85 54.89
N ILE A 218 34.28 35.77 56.13
CA ILE A 218 33.26 34.80 56.54
C ILE A 218 31.96 35.04 55.78
N ALA A 219 31.52 36.30 55.63
CA ALA A 219 30.34 36.64 54.85
C ALA A 219 30.48 36.28 53.37
N LEU A 220 31.65 36.49 52.77
CA LEU A 220 31.94 36.08 51.39
C LEU A 220 31.94 34.56 51.25
N VAL A 221 32.55 33.82 52.19
CA VAL A 221 32.53 32.35 52.20
C VAL A 221 31.12 31.82 52.37
N LEU A 222 30.31 32.42 53.26
CA LEU A 222 28.90 32.06 53.40
C LEU A 222 28.12 32.34 52.13
N LEU A 223 28.31 33.50 51.48
CA LEU A 223 27.68 33.84 50.20
C LEU A 223 28.05 32.84 49.10
N VAL A 224 29.33 32.52 48.95
CA VAL A 224 29.82 31.53 47.99
C VAL A 224 29.29 30.15 48.34
N ALA A 225 29.28 29.75 49.61
CA ALA A 225 28.73 28.48 50.06
C ALA A 225 27.22 28.38 49.79
N THR A 226 26.43 29.43 50.06
CA THR A 226 25.02 29.48 49.69
C THR A 226 24.81 29.50 48.19
N GLY A 227 25.65 30.19 47.42
CA GLY A 227 25.58 30.22 45.95
C GLY A 227 25.87 28.83 45.36
N VAL A 228 26.94 28.17 45.81
CA VAL A 228 27.31 26.80 45.42
C VAL A 228 26.22 25.80 45.86
N TRP A 229 25.66 25.95 47.06
CA TRP A 229 24.57 25.10 47.54
C TRP A 229 23.27 25.29 46.73
N TRP A 230 22.92 26.53 46.39
CA TRP A 230 21.74 26.83 45.59
C TRP A 230 21.88 26.31 44.15
N LEU A 231 23.03 26.50 43.52
CA LEU A 231 23.38 25.97 42.19
C LEU A 231 23.45 24.43 42.18
N GLY A 232 23.98 23.83 43.26
CA GLY A 232 24.25 22.40 43.37
C GLY A 232 23.08 21.55 43.82
N PHE A 233 22.27 21.98 44.79
CA PHE A 233 21.22 21.16 45.43
C PHE A 233 19.87 21.87 45.57
N GLY A 234 19.85 23.18 45.83
CA GLY A 234 18.62 23.92 46.16
C GLY A 234 17.57 24.02 45.05
N ARG A 235 18.01 24.03 43.78
CA ARG A 235 17.13 24.22 42.60
C ARG A 235 16.49 22.95 42.02
N TYR A 236 16.93 21.78 42.45
CA TYR A 236 16.48 20.50 41.92
C TYR A 236 15.55 19.78 42.90
N THR A 237 14.68 18.96 42.35
CA THR A 237 13.79 18.05 43.05
C THR A 237 13.65 16.78 42.22
N VAL A 238 12.89 15.82 42.73
CA VAL A 238 12.71 14.49 42.14
C VAL A 238 11.37 14.47 41.42
N ALA A 239 11.35 13.98 40.17
CA ALA A 239 10.13 13.83 39.40
C ALA A 239 9.23 12.75 40.01
N PRO A 240 7.93 13.02 40.23
CA PRO A 240 6.97 12.05 40.76
C PRO A 240 6.77 10.90 39.76
N GLN A 241 6.22 9.79 40.26
CA GLN A 241 5.80 8.67 39.42
C GLN A 241 4.37 8.92 38.93
N LEU A 242 4.24 9.15 37.64
CA LEU A 242 2.99 9.45 36.95
C LEU A 242 2.63 8.37 35.92
N VAL A 243 3.56 7.46 35.59
CA VAL A 243 3.33 6.31 34.70
C VAL A 243 2.27 5.38 35.30
N ASN A 244 1.38 4.88 34.44
CA ASN A 244 0.26 4.00 34.77
C ASN A 244 -0.82 4.65 35.65
N LEU A 245 -0.88 5.98 35.68
CA LEU A 245 -1.99 6.74 36.27
C LEU A 245 -2.91 7.29 35.18
N GLU A 246 -4.18 7.51 35.53
CA GLU A 246 -5.09 8.24 34.66
C GLU A 246 -4.63 9.70 34.51
N ARG A 247 -4.93 10.30 33.35
CA ARG A 247 -4.57 11.68 33.03
C ARG A 247 -4.86 12.67 34.17
N ALA A 248 -6.08 12.63 34.72
CA ALA A 248 -6.51 13.56 35.77
C ALA A 248 -5.75 13.36 37.09
N GLU A 249 -5.43 12.12 37.43
CA GLU A 249 -4.66 11.79 38.63
C GLU A 249 -3.20 12.23 38.48
N ALA A 250 -2.61 11.99 37.30
CA ALA A 250 -1.25 12.42 36.99
C ALA A 250 -1.09 13.95 37.05
N GLU A 251 -2.05 14.70 36.49
CA GLU A 251 -2.08 16.17 36.58
C GLU A 251 -2.20 16.64 38.02
N ALA A 252 -3.07 16.01 38.83
CA ALA A 252 -3.24 16.38 40.23
C ALA A 252 -1.96 16.15 41.07
N ILE A 253 -1.26 15.03 40.84
CA ILE A 253 0.00 14.73 41.54
C ILE A 253 1.11 15.68 41.09
N ALA A 254 1.23 15.95 39.79
CA ALA A 254 2.22 16.88 39.26
C ALA A 254 2.00 18.31 39.79
N ALA A 255 0.75 18.78 39.80
CA ALA A 255 0.38 20.10 40.32
C ALA A 255 0.67 20.21 41.83
N ARG A 256 0.32 19.20 42.63
CA ARG A 256 0.66 19.15 44.06
C ARG A 256 2.18 19.16 44.32
N ALA A 257 2.95 18.57 43.42
CA ALA A 257 4.40 18.56 43.47
C ALA A 257 5.06 19.81 42.86
N GLY A 258 4.26 20.77 42.35
CA GLY A 258 4.74 22.03 41.80
C GLY A 258 5.37 21.90 40.41
N PHE A 259 4.92 20.95 39.60
CA PHE A 259 5.35 20.78 38.21
C PHE A 259 4.23 21.10 37.22
N THR A 260 4.63 21.55 36.04
CA THR A 260 3.71 21.75 34.90
C THR A 260 3.69 20.50 34.04
N VAL A 261 2.53 20.10 33.54
CA VAL A 261 2.39 18.94 32.65
C VAL A 261 2.21 19.40 31.21
N THR A 262 2.93 18.80 30.29
CA THR A 262 2.67 18.90 28.84
C THR A 262 2.52 17.52 28.23
N TYR A 263 1.94 17.46 27.03
CA TYR A 263 1.64 16.20 26.36
C TYR A 263 2.50 16.02 25.12
N ALA A 264 3.17 14.88 25.04
CA ALA A 264 3.76 14.39 23.79
C ALA A 264 2.68 13.77 22.90
N GLU A 265 3.07 13.40 21.68
CA GLU A 265 2.19 12.69 20.76
C GLU A 265 1.75 11.34 21.37
N PRO A 266 0.44 11.10 21.52
CA PRO A 266 -0.08 9.91 22.17
C PRO A 266 0.18 8.66 21.31
N ARG A 267 0.26 7.48 21.94
CA ARG A 267 0.65 6.22 21.28
C ARG A 267 -0.31 5.10 21.62
N HIS A 268 -0.53 4.17 20.69
CA HIS A 268 -1.28 2.94 20.96
C HIS A 268 -0.46 1.96 21.79
N ASP A 269 -1.13 1.25 22.71
CA ASP A 269 -0.52 0.19 23.52
C ASP A 269 -1.57 -0.89 23.81
N GLU A 270 -1.20 -2.16 23.69
CA GLU A 270 -2.11 -3.29 23.88
C GLU A 270 -2.40 -3.59 25.37
N ASN A 271 -1.57 -3.11 26.29
CA ASN A 271 -1.64 -3.43 27.72
C ASN A 271 -2.13 -2.25 28.57
N VAL A 272 -1.97 -1.02 28.07
CA VAL A 272 -2.34 0.20 28.79
C VAL A 272 -3.63 0.78 28.23
N ALA A 273 -4.64 0.91 29.08
CA ALA A 273 -5.94 1.47 28.72
C ALA A 273 -5.82 2.90 28.17
N LYS A 274 -6.80 3.31 27.37
CA LYS A 274 -6.88 4.65 26.80
C LYS A 274 -6.85 5.71 27.91
N ASP A 275 -6.18 6.83 27.66
CA ASP A 275 -6.04 8.00 28.54
C ASP A 275 -5.23 7.76 29.83
N VAL A 276 -4.51 6.63 29.90
CA VAL A 276 -3.52 6.32 30.95
C VAL A 276 -2.12 6.73 30.49
N VAL A 277 -1.28 7.21 31.42
CA VAL A 277 0.10 7.63 31.12
C VAL A 277 0.97 6.42 30.80
N LEU A 278 1.41 6.32 29.54
CA LEU A 278 2.31 5.29 29.02
C LEU A 278 3.77 5.57 29.41
N ALA A 279 4.19 6.81 29.25
CA ALA A 279 5.55 7.24 29.50
C ALA A 279 5.58 8.68 30.02
N GLN A 280 6.61 8.99 30.80
CA GLN A 280 6.87 10.35 31.26
C GLN A 280 8.33 10.73 31.01
N GLU A 281 8.56 12.01 30.73
CA GLU A 281 9.88 12.59 30.61
C GLU A 281 9.97 13.90 31.39
N PRO A 282 10.91 14.06 32.34
CA PRO A 282 11.91 13.09 32.80
C PRO A 282 11.31 11.82 33.43
N ALA A 283 12.07 10.72 33.36
CA ALA A 283 11.67 9.44 33.94
C ALA A 283 11.33 9.54 35.44
N SER A 284 10.53 8.61 35.95
CA SER A 284 10.15 8.60 37.36
C SER A 284 11.39 8.57 38.25
N ARG A 285 11.37 9.41 39.31
CA ARG A 285 12.49 9.64 40.22
C ARG A 285 13.73 10.32 39.60
N ALA A 286 13.66 10.78 38.36
CA ALA A 286 14.74 11.56 37.75
C ALA A 286 14.83 12.96 38.37
N ARG A 287 16.01 13.57 38.25
CA ARG A 287 16.30 14.90 38.78
C ARG A 287 15.76 15.97 37.82
N ILE A 288 14.89 16.83 38.33
CA ILE A 288 14.24 17.91 37.56
C ILE A 288 14.32 19.23 38.33
N LEU A 289 14.30 20.37 37.63
CA LEU A 289 14.23 21.70 38.25
C LEU A 289 12.88 21.88 38.96
N LYS A 290 12.89 22.60 40.10
CA LYS A 290 11.64 23.03 40.76
C LYS A 290 10.82 23.90 39.81
N GLY A 291 9.51 23.63 39.69
CA GLY A 291 8.67 24.32 38.69
C GLY A 291 8.86 23.83 37.25
N GLY A 292 9.66 22.77 37.04
CA GLY A 292 9.92 22.21 35.72
C GLY A 292 8.69 21.59 35.07
N THR A 293 8.81 21.30 33.78
CA THR A 293 7.76 20.67 32.98
C THR A 293 8.00 19.17 32.84
N ILE A 294 6.97 18.37 33.07
CA ILE A 294 6.96 16.92 32.82
C ILE A 294 6.12 16.66 31.58
N VAL A 295 6.72 16.03 30.58
CA VAL A 295 6.06 15.62 29.35
C VAL A 295 5.46 14.23 29.55
N LEU A 296 4.16 14.08 29.33
CA LEU A 296 3.46 12.79 29.42
C LEU A 296 3.09 12.30 28.02
N THR A 297 3.31 11.01 27.76
CA THR A 297 2.73 10.29 26.63
C THR A 297 1.52 9.52 27.13
N LEU A 298 0.33 9.79 26.60
CA LEU A 298 -0.89 9.05 26.91
C LEU A 298 -1.06 7.85 25.97
N SER A 299 -1.64 6.78 26.49
CA SER A 299 -2.09 5.64 25.69
C SER A 299 -3.38 5.99 24.95
N LEU A 300 -3.44 5.65 23.66
CA LEU A 300 -4.68 5.65 22.88
C LEU A 300 -5.50 4.36 23.07
N GLY A 301 -4.99 3.44 23.91
CA GLY A 301 -5.48 2.08 24.03
C GLY A 301 -5.03 1.19 22.87
N PRO A 302 -5.57 -0.03 22.81
CA PRO A 302 -5.29 -0.96 21.73
C PRO A 302 -5.62 -0.38 20.34
N GLU A 303 -4.79 -0.70 19.35
CA GLU A 303 -5.07 -0.31 17.97
C GLU A 303 -6.06 -1.31 17.35
N ARG A 304 -7.22 -0.82 16.91
CA ARG A 304 -8.31 -1.65 16.35
C ARG A 304 -8.78 -1.08 15.02
N TYR A 305 -9.10 -1.98 14.09
CA TYR A 305 -9.65 -1.68 12.77
C TYR A 305 -10.96 -2.44 12.60
N GLN A 306 -11.95 -1.84 11.96
CA GLN A 306 -13.20 -2.54 11.66
C GLN A 306 -13.09 -3.31 10.36
N VAL A 307 -13.58 -4.54 10.36
CA VAL A 307 -13.72 -5.34 9.14
C VAL A 307 -14.72 -4.63 8.21
N PRO A 308 -14.30 -4.18 7.01
CA PRO A 308 -15.20 -3.56 6.05
C PRO A 308 -16.29 -4.53 5.55
N ASP A 309 -17.45 -3.99 5.17
CA ASP A 309 -18.45 -4.78 4.47
C ASP A 309 -18.03 -5.01 3.00
N VAL A 310 -17.72 -6.26 2.72
CA VAL A 310 -17.28 -6.75 1.41
C VAL A 310 -18.24 -7.79 0.82
N VAL A 311 -19.36 -8.07 1.49
CA VAL A 311 -20.37 -9.00 0.98
C VAL A 311 -21.01 -8.41 -0.27
N GLY A 312 -21.19 -9.24 -1.30
CA GLY A 312 -21.72 -8.80 -2.60
C GLY A 312 -20.70 -8.16 -3.54
N LYS A 313 -19.44 -7.95 -3.10
CA LYS A 313 -18.34 -7.50 -3.98
C LYS A 313 -17.62 -8.69 -4.62
N THR A 314 -16.91 -8.43 -5.72
CA THR A 314 -15.98 -9.41 -6.30
C THR A 314 -14.82 -9.66 -5.34
N ILE A 315 -14.19 -10.85 -5.41
CA ILE A 315 -13.04 -11.17 -4.56
C ILE A 315 -11.89 -10.16 -4.70
N GLU A 316 -11.67 -9.61 -5.90
CA GLU A 316 -10.63 -8.60 -6.14
C GLU A 316 -10.92 -7.27 -5.42
N LEU A 317 -12.16 -6.79 -5.49
CA LEU A 317 -12.57 -5.57 -4.79
C LEU A 317 -12.58 -5.76 -3.27
N ALA A 318 -13.08 -6.91 -2.82
CA ALA A 318 -13.07 -7.28 -1.41
C ALA A 318 -11.65 -7.31 -0.84
N LYS A 319 -10.69 -7.84 -1.60
CA LYS A 319 -9.28 -7.88 -1.21
C LYS A 319 -8.70 -6.49 -1.05
N ILE A 320 -8.94 -5.58 -2.00
CA ILE A 320 -8.46 -4.20 -1.93
C ILE A 320 -9.04 -3.49 -0.70
N ASP A 321 -10.33 -3.65 -0.43
CA ASP A 321 -10.99 -3.00 0.72
C ASP A 321 -10.44 -3.53 2.06
N LEU A 322 -10.20 -4.83 2.16
CA LEU A 322 -9.61 -5.45 3.36
C LEU A 322 -8.15 -5.03 3.57
N GLU A 323 -7.35 -4.99 2.50
CA GLU A 323 -5.94 -4.54 2.57
C GLU A 323 -5.85 -3.05 2.93
N LYS A 324 -6.78 -2.21 2.44
CA LYS A 324 -6.88 -0.80 2.82
C LYS A 324 -7.20 -0.61 4.30
N ALA A 325 -7.94 -1.55 4.89
CA ALA A 325 -8.19 -1.61 6.34
C ALA A 325 -7.03 -2.22 7.14
N ARG A 326 -5.87 -2.47 6.50
CA ARG A 326 -4.68 -3.13 7.08
C ARG A 326 -4.95 -4.55 7.56
N LEU A 327 -5.88 -5.26 6.93
CA LEU A 327 -6.23 -6.64 7.23
C LEU A 327 -5.62 -7.58 6.19
N THR A 328 -5.32 -8.81 6.61
CA THR A 328 -4.85 -9.85 5.69
C THR A 328 -6.03 -10.70 5.21
N VAL A 329 -5.99 -11.16 3.97
CA VAL A 329 -7.12 -11.87 3.34
C VAL A 329 -6.77 -13.34 3.16
N ALA A 330 -7.60 -14.21 3.74
CA ALA A 330 -7.59 -15.65 3.48
C ALA A 330 -8.85 -16.05 2.71
N ARG A 331 -8.75 -17.08 1.88
CA ARG A 331 -9.89 -17.62 1.12
C ARG A 331 -10.36 -18.93 1.75
N ALA A 332 -11.60 -18.96 2.20
CA ALA A 332 -12.28 -20.20 2.60
C ALA A 332 -12.65 -21.04 1.36
N PRO A 333 -12.94 -22.34 1.52
CA PRO A 333 -13.53 -23.14 0.46
C PRO A 333 -14.81 -22.49 -0.08
N ASP A 334 -14.84 -22.25 -1.39
CA ASP A 334 -16.00 -21.65 -2.06
C ASP A 334 -17.27 -22.51 -1.85
N ARG A 335 -18.43 -21.87 -1.75
CA ARG A 335 -19.73 -22.52 -1.50
C ARG A 335 -20.75 -22.15 -2.56
N PHE A 336 -21.71 -23.04 -2.80
CA PHE A 336 -22.85 -22.71 -3.67
C PHE A 336 -23.78 -21.72 -2.96
N ASP A 337 -24.29 -20.76 -3.72
CA ASP A 337 -25.22 -19.75 -3.24
C ASP A 337 -26.27 -19.43 -4.33
N ASN A 338 -27.53 -19.26 -3.92
CA ASN A 338 -28.64 -19.02 -4.84
C ASN A 338 -28.92 -17.53 -5.10
N THR A 339 -28.31 -16.66 -4.31
CA THR A 339 -28.49 -15.21 -4.34
C THR A 339 -27.37 -14.54 -5.12
N PHE A 340 -26.12 -14.92 -4.85
CA PHE A 340 -24.93 -14.30 -5.41
C PHE A 340 -24.36 -15.11 -6.59
N PRO A 341 -23.99 -14.45 -7.70
CA PRO A 341 -23.36 -15.12 -8.84
C PRO A 341 -21.96 -15.64 -8.48
N ALA A 342 -21.44 -16.56 -9.29
CA ALA A 342 -20.10 -17.12 -9.08
C ALA A 342 -19.01 -16.02 -9.06
N GLY A 343 -18.05 -16.13 -8.13
CA GLY A 343 -16.94 -15.18 -8.00
C GLY A 343 -17.21 -13.98 -7.07
N VAL A 344 -18.40 -13.89 -6.49
CA VAL A 344 -18.80 -12.84 -5.53
C VAL A 344 -18.69 -13.35 -4.10
N VAL A 345 -18.27 -12.47 -3.18
CA VAL A 345 -18.18 -12.77 -1.74
C VAL A 345 -19.57 -12.91 -1.13
N ILE A 346 -19.80 -14.02 -0.44
CA ILE A 346 -21.08 -14.33 0.23
C ILE A 346 -21.00 -14.22 1.75
N ALA A 347 -19.82 -14.39 2.31
CA ALA A 347 -19.60 -14.35 3.74
C ALA A 347 -18.15 -13.96 4.04
N VAL A 348 -17.97 -13.31 5.19
CA VAL A 348 -16.69 -12.86 5.71
C VAL A 348 -16.61 -13.21 7.20
N GLU A 349 -15.46 -13.72 7.64
CA GLU A 349 -15.20 -14.11 9.02
C GLU A 349 -13.83 -13.54 9.45
N PRO A 350 -13.75 -12.68 10.49
CA PRO A 350 -14.85 -12.16 11.30
C PRO A 350 -15.87 -11.32 10.51
N ALA A 351 -17.10 -11.21 11.03
CA ALA A 351 -18.19 -10.49 10.37
C ALA A 351 -17.87 -8.99 10.18
N ALA A 352 -18.49 -8.37 9.18
CA ALA A 352 -18.36 -6.94 8.93
C ALA A 352 -18.71 -6.11 10.18
N GLY A 353 -17.92 -5.07 10.44
CA GLY A 353 -18.01 -4.21 11.63
C GLY A 353 -17.28 -4.76 12.87
N THR A 354 -16.80 -6.00 12.85
CA THR A 354 -16.00 -6.54 13.97
C THR A 354 -14.69 -5.77 14.11
N GLU A 355 -14.31 -5.41 15.33
CA GLU A 355 -13.02 -4.79 15.62
C GLU A 355 -11.92 -5.85 15.73
N VAL A 356 -10.90 -5.72 14.88
CA VAL A 356 -9.77 -6.64 14.76
C VAL A 356 -8.46 -5.88 14.85
N LYS A 357 -7.36 -6.58 15.07
CA LYS A 357 -6.02 -5.99 15.13
C LYS A 357 -5.49 -5.73 13.72
N PRO A 358 -4.59 -4.75 13.54
CA PRO A 358 -3.86 -4.61 12.29
C PRO A 358 -3.12 -5.91 11.97
N GLY A 359 -3.27 -6.39 10.74
CA GLY A 359 -2.68 -7.63 10.25
C GLY A 359 -3.50 -8.90 10.50
N ASP A 360 -4.59 -8.83 11.28
CA ASP A 360 -5.46 -9.99 11.51
C ASP A 360 -6.02 -10.54 10.18
N THR A 361 -6.19 -11.86 10.15
CA THR A 361 -6.66 -12.58 8.96
C THR A 361 -8.17 -12.59 8.90
N VAL A 362 -8.70 -12.00 7.84
CA VAL A 362 -10.12 -12.07 7.48
C VAL A 362 -10.31 -13.11 6.39
N THR A 363 -11.14 -14.10 6.69
CA THR A 363 -11.47 -15.21 5.79
C THR A 363 -12.70 -14.86 4.96
N VAL A 364 -12.57 -14.95 3.65
CA VAL A 364 -13.62 -14.63 2.68
C VAL A 364 -14.13 -15.91 2.04
N THR A 365 -15.45 -16.10 2.01
CA THR A 365 -16.11 -17.19 1.29
C THR A 365 -16.72 -16.67 0.00
N VAL A 366 -16.40 -17.31 -1.12
CA VAL A 366 -16.86 -16.92 -2.46
C VAL A 366 -17.96 -17.86 -2.95
N SER A 367 -18.93 -17.32 -3.66
CA SER A 367 -19.98 -18.07 -4.34
C SER A 367 -19.40 -18.88 -5.51
N LYS A 368 -19.78 -20.16 -5.61
CA LYS A 368 -19.64 -21.00 -6.80
C LYS A 368 -20.81 -20.83 -7.79
N GLY A 369 -21.74 -19.93 -7.51
CA GLY A 369 -23.03 -19.84 -8.17
C GLY A 369 -24.04 -20.83 -7.59
N ARG A 370 -25.14 -21.02 -8.30
CA ARG A 370 -26.22 -21.95 -7.91
C ARG A 370 -25.70 -23.38 -7.91
N ALA A 371 -26.22 -24.20 -7.00
CA ALA A 371 -25.90 -25.62 -7.01
C ALA A 371 -26.44 -26.27 -8.30
N PRO A 372 -25.61 -27.01 -9.05
CA PRO A 372 -26.06 -27.69 -10.26
C PRO A 372 -27.04 -28.81 -9.90
N ILE A 373 -28.05 -28.98 -10.74
CA ILE A 373 -29.05 -30.05 -10.67
C ILE A 373 -28.45 -31.28 -11.36
N THR A 374 -28.46 -32.43 -10.68
CA THR A 374 -27.95 -33.68 -11.28
C THR A 374 -28.92 -34.19 -12.34
N VAL A 375 -28.42 -34.35 -13.57
CA VAL A 375 -29.20 -34.89 -14.69
C VAL A 375 -29.36 -36.39 -14.51
N PRO A 376 -30.59 -36.92 -14.42
CA PRO A 376 -30.83 -38.35 -14.28
C PRO A 376 -30.71 -39.08 -15.62
N ASN A 377 -30.50 -40.39 -15.57
CA ASN A 377 -30.62 -41.27 -16.74
C ASN A 377 -32.08 -41.45 -17.15
N VAL A 378 -32.43 -40.97 -18.34
CA VAL A 378 -33.73 -41.15 -18.99
C VAL A 378 -33.64 -42.03 -20.25
N ILE A 379 -32.47 -42.57 -20.59
CA ILE A 379 -32.29 -43.47 -21.72
C ILE A 379 -33.13 -44.75 -21.52
N GLY A 380 -33.83 -45.17 -22.56
CA GLY A 380 -34.71 -46.34 -22.53
C GLY A 380 -36.07 -46.11 -21.89
N LYS A 381 -36.36 -44.90 -21.38
CA LYS A 381 -37.71 -44.51 -20.94
C LYS A 381 -38.56 -44.04 -22.12
N ASN A 382 -39.87 -43.99 -21.91
CA ASN A 382 -40.78 -43.32 -22.84
C ASN A 382 -40.56 -41.80 -22.75
N ILE A 383 -40.67 -41.09 -23.88
CA ILE A 383 -40.46 -39.64 -23.91
C ILE A 383 -41.38 -38.86 -22.96
N THR A 384 -42.61 -39.33 -22.75
CA THR A 384 -43.57 -38.70 -21.83
C THR A 384 -43.08 -38.79 -20.38
N GLU A 385 -42.55 -39.96 -20.00
CA GLU A 385 -41.98 -40.19 -18.67
C GLU A 385 -40.68 -39.40 -18.49
N ALA A 386 -39.79 -39.43 -19.49
CA ALA A 386 -38.54 -38.68 -19.48
C ALA A 386 -38.78 -37.18 -19.30
N ARG A 387 -39.74 -36.61 -20.03
CA ARG A 387 -40.12 -35.19 -19.91
C ARG A 387 -40.63 -34.85 -18.52
N ALA A 388 -41.47 -35.69 -17.93
CA ALA A 388 -41.99 -35.48 -16.58
C ALA A 388 -40.88 -35.49 -15.52
N ILE A 389 -39.93 -36.43 -15.62
CA ILE A 389 -38.77 -36.53 -14.72
C ILE A 389 -37.92 -35.25 -14.81
N LEU A 390 -37.58 -34.83 -16.03
CA LEU A 390 -36.76 -33.63 -16.25
C LEU A 390 -37.47 -32.36 -15.78
N GLN A 391 -38.76 -32.21 -16.07
CA GLN A 391 -39.55 -31.05 -15.66
C GLN A 391 -39.69 -30.94 -14.14
N GLN A 392 -39.82 -32.06 -13.42
CA GLN A 392 -39.86 -32.07 -11.95
C GLN A 392 -38.55 -31.54 -11.33
N LEU A 393 -37.43 -31.77 -12.01
CA LEU A 393 -36.12 -31.25 -11.64
C LEU A 393 -35.88 -29.83 -12.17
N GLY A 394 -36.86 -29.20 -12.82
CA GLY A 394 -36.73 -27.86 -13.41
C GLY A 394 -35.84 -27.82 -14.66
N LEU A 395 -35.62 -28.96 -15.33
CA LEU A 395 -34.88 -29.07 -16.58
C LEU A 395 -35.84 -29.08 -17.78
N ALA A 396 -35.38 -28.59 -18.94
CA ALA A 396 -36.16 -28.57 -20.17
C ALA A 396 -35.72 -29.70 -21.11
N ALA A 397 -36.66 -30.45 -21.70
CA ALA A 397 -36.34 -31.47 -22.69
C ALA A 397 -36.41 -30.89 -24.11
N VAL A 398 -35.38 -31.12 -24.92
CA VAL A 398 -35.34 -30.78 -26.35
C VAL A 398 -35.21 -32.06 -27.16
N GLU A 399 -36.19 -32.32 -28.02
CA GLU A 399 -36.38 -33.64 -28.63
C GLU A 399 -35.98 -33.62 -30.11
N SER A 400 -35.18 -34.61 -30.52
CA SER A 400 -34.87 -34.89 -31.92
C SER A 400 -35.31 -36.31 -32.26
N TYR A 401 -36.12 -36.45 -33.31
CA TYR A 401 -36.70 -37.74 -33.68
C TYR A 401 -35.91 -38.38 -34.83
N VAL A 402 -35.42 -39.61 -34.61
CA VAL A 402 -34.59 -40.37 -35.57
C VAL A 402 -35.15 -41.76 -35.82
N ASP A 403 -34.98 -42.28 -37.03
CA ASP A 403 -35.38 -43.66 -37.37
C ASP A 403 -34.48 -44.67 -36.65
N SER A 404 -35.08 -45.70 -36.07
CA SER A 404 -34.36 -46.67 -35.25
C SER A 404 -35.12 -47.99 -35.17
N PRO A 405 -34.44 -49.16 -35.09
CA PRO A 405 -35.13 -50.44 -34.91
C PRO A 405 -35.85 -50.57 -33.55
N LYS A 406 -35.69 -49.59 -32.65
CA LYS A 406 -36.35 -49.55 -31.33
C LYS A 406 -37.82 -49.11 -31.45
N PRO A 407 -38.68 -49.45 -30.48
CA PRO A 407 -40.06 -48.97 -30.42
C PRO A 407 -40.14 -47.45 -30.53
N LYS A 408 -41.24 -46.94 -31.12
CA LYS A 408 -41.55 -45.52 -31.20
C LYS A 408 -41.61 -44.89 -29.81
N ASP A 409 -41.22 -43.61 -29.70
CA ASP A 409 -41.27 -42.78 -28.50
C ASP A 409 -40.32 -43.20 -27.37
N LEU A 410 -39.35 -44.08 -27.68
CA LEU A 410 -38.28 -44.49 -26.78
C LEU A 410 -37.10 -43.52 -26.86
N VAL A 411 -36.59 -43.06 -25.71
CA VAL A 411 -35.35 -42.27 -25.65
C VAL A 411 -34.14 -43.15 -25.96
N LEU A 412 -33.41 -42.82 -27.02
CA LEU A 412 -32.23 -43.52 -27.52
C LEU A 412 -30.94 -43.00 -26.89
N SER A 413 -30.84 -41.68 -26.79
CA SER A 413 -29.68 -41.00 -26.23
C SER A 413 -30.12 -39.73 -25.51
N GLN A 414 -29.28 -39.29 -24.58
CA GLN A 414 -29.43 -38.01 -23.89
C GLN A 414 -28.10 -37.26 -23.88
N SER A 415 -28.16 -35.95 -23.89
CA SER A 415 -27.02 -35.07 -23.69
C SER A 415 -27.47 -33.82 -22.95
N PRO A 416 -26.85 -33.44 -21.81
CA PRO A 416 -25.74 -34.11 -21.11
C PRO A 416 -26.01 -35.55 -20.59
N PRO A 417 -24.96 -36.37 -20.33
CA PRO A 417 -25.11 -37.74 -19.83
C PRO A 417 -25.57 -37.80 -18.37
N ASP A 418 -25.95 -38.99 -17.90
CA ASP A 418 -26.33 -39.24 -16.51
C ASP A 418 -25.24 -38.78 -15.51
N GLY A 419 -25.67 -38.21 -14.39
CA GLY A 419 -24.80 -37.70 -13.33
C GLY A 419 -24.14 -36.36 -13.64
N SER A 420 -24.32 -35.80 -14.83
CA SER A 420 -23.85 -34.44 -15.15
C SER A 420 -24.59 -33.39 -14.34
N GLY A 421 -23.94 -32.25 -14.09
CA GLY A 421 -24.56 -31.10 -13.43
C GLY A 421 -25.14 -30.14 -14.46
N ALA A 422 -26.40 -29.78 -14.31
CA ALA A 422 -27.11 -28.86 -15.18
C ALA A 422 -27.67 -27.65 -14.40
N GLU A 423 -27.79 -26.51 -15.05
CA GLU A 423 -28.42 -25.33 -14.47
C GLU A 423 -29.95 -25.46 -14.48
N PRO A 424 -30.67 -24.78 -13.56
CA PRO A 424 -32.12 -24.70 -13.62
C PRO A 424 -32.58 -24.14 -14.97
N GLY A 425 -33.46 -24.86 -15.66
CA GLY A 425 -33.97 -24.51 -16.99
C GLY A 425 -33.07 -24.93 -18.15
N GLU A 426 -31.94 -25.60 -17.89
CA GLU A 426 -31.05 -26.10 -18.94
C GLU A 426 -31.76 -27.10 -19.85
N GLN A 427 -31.40 -27.08 -21.13
CA GLN A 427 -31.98 -27.91 -22.17
C GLN A 427 -31.23 -29.23 -22.31
N ILE A 428 -31.87 -30.32 -21.91
CA ILE A 428 -31.40 -31.69 -22.11
C ILE A 428 -31.86 -32.18 -23.48
N LYS A 429 -30.92 -32.43 -24.38
CA LYS A 429 -31.18 -32.95 -25.72
C LYS A 429 -31.44 -34.44 -25.63
N LEU A 430 -32.59 -34.87 -26.14
CA LEU A 430 -33.01 -36.26 -26.21
C LEU A 430 -33.16 -36.68 -27.66
N GLU A 431 -32.50 -37.76 -28.06
CA GLU A 431 -32.84 -38.43 -29.31
C GLU A 431 -33.90 -39.48 -29.04
N VAL A 432 -34.99 -39.43 -29.81
CA VAL A 432 -36.17 -40.26 -29.62
C VAL A 432 -36.40 -41.10 -30.88
N SER A 433 -36.74 -42.36 -30.68
CA SER A 433 -37.04 -43.28 -31.79
C SER A 433 -38.35 -42.92 -32.49
N LYS A 434 -38.31 -42.75 -33.81
CA LYS A 434 -39.51 -42.73 -34.68
C LYS A 434 -40.11 -44.12 -34.89
N GLY A 435 -39.39 -45.17 -34.52
CA GLY A 435 -39.67 -46.54 -34.93
C GLY A 435 -38.81 -46.97 -36.13
N PRO A 436 -38.97 -48.22 -36.58
CA PRO A 436 -38.23 -48.75 -37.73
C PRO A 436 -38.44 -47.89 -38.97
N PRO A 437 -37.41 -47.71 -39.82
CA PRO A 437 -37.51 -46.87 -41.01
C PRO A 437 -38.65 -47.39 -41.90
N ALA A 438 -39.52 -46.48 -42.33
CA ALA A 438 -40.62 -46.85 -43.21
C ALA A 438 -40.09 -47.31 -44.57
N VAL A 439 -40.71 -48.36 -45.11
CA VAL A 439 -40.44 -48.89 -46.45
C VAL A 439 -41.52 -48.36 -47.38
N LEU A 440 -41.10 -47.79 -48.51
CA LEU A 440 -42.01 -47.40 -49.58
C LEU A 440 -42.52 -48.64 -50.31
N VAL A 441 -43.85 -48.76 -50.41
CA VAL A 441 -44.49 -49.82 -51.20
C VAL A 441 -44.33 -49.48 -52.68
N PRO A 442 -43.56 -50.26 -53.47
CA PRO A 442 -43.41 -50.02 -54.89
C PRO A 442 -44.73 -50.26 -55.64
N ARG A 443 -44.90 -49.61 -56.79
CA ARG A 443 -46.00 -49.89 -57.71
C ARG A 443 -45.78 -51.25 -58.36
N VAL A 444 -46.73 -52.16 -58.17
CA VAL A 444 -46.76 -53.49 -58.80
C VAL A 444 -48.02 -53.74 -59.65
N ILE A 445 -48.87 -52.72 -59.79
CA ILE A 445 -50.07 -52.78 -60.64
C ILE A 445 -49.66 -53.02 -62.11
N ASP A 446 -50.41 -53.87 -62.81
CA ASP A 446 -50.17 -54.32 -64.18
C ASP A 446 -48.91 -55.20 -64.38
N MET A 447 -48.29 -55.67 -63.30
CA MET A 447 -47.19 -56.65 -63.36
C MET A 447 -47.68 -58.09 -63.16
N PRO A 448 -46.95 -59.11 -63.66
CA PRO A 448 -47.21 -60.52 -63.33
C PRO A 448 -47.11 -60.77 -61.82
N CYS A 449 -48.04 -61.52 -61.24
CA CYS A 449 -48.13 -61.65 -59.78
C CYS A 449 -46.92 -62.32 -59.11
N GLN A 450 -46.25 -63.25 -59.80
CA GLN A 450 -44.99 -63.84 -59.30
C GLN A 450 -43.87 -62.79 -59.22
N GLN A 451 -43.79 -61.90 -60.22
CA GLN A 451 -42.80 -60.83 -60.27
C GLN A 451 -43.12 -59.73 -59.24
N ALA A 452 -44.39 -59.34 -59.12
CA ALA A 452 -44.87 -58.40 -58.11
C ALA A 452 -44.53 -58.89 -56.68
N LYS A 453 -44.75 -60.19 -56.42
CA LYS A 453 -44.41 -60.82 -55.15
C LYS A 453 -42.92 -60.70 -54.84
N GLN A 454 -42.04 -61.03 -55.79
CA GLN A 454 -40.58 -60.93 -55.61
C GLN A 454 -40.15 -59.49 -55.29
N ILE A 455 -40.64 -58.49 -56.05
CA ILE A 455 -40.29 -57.08 -55.86
C ILE A 455 -40.70 -56.58 -54.46
N LEU A 456 -41.88 -57.00 -53.97
CA LEU A 456 -42.36 -56.63 -52.64
C LEU A 456 -41.57 -57.35 -51.53
N GLU A 457 -41.27 -58.64 -51.69
CA GLU A 457 -40.47 -59.42 -50.73
C GLU A 457 -39.02 -58.93 -50.64
N GLU A 458 -38.42 -58.47 -51.75
CA GLU A 458 -37.11 -57.83 -51.79
C GLU A 458 -37.05 -56.54 -50.94
N ARG A 459 -38.19 -55.85 -50.79
CA ARG A 459 -38.33 -54.68 -49.90
C ARG A 459 -38.65 -55.08 -48.46
N GLN A 460 -38.50 -56.35 -48.09
CA GLN A 460 -38.81 -56.89 -46.78
C GLN A 460 -40.30 -56.74 -46.39
N LEU A 461 -41.19 -56.70 -47.39
CA LEU A 461 -42.64 -56.69 -47.17
C LEU A 461 -43.19 -58.12 -47.27
N ARG A 462 -44.22 -58.44 -46.49
CA ARG A 462 -44.92 -59.72 -46.61
C ARG A 462 -46.00 -59.60 -47.69
N VAL A 463 -46.19 -60.61 -48.51
CA VAL A 463 -47.15 -60.54 -49.64
C VAL A 463 -48.25 -61.58 -49.47
N ARG A 464 -49.50 -61.12 -49.49
CA ARG A 464 -50.68 -61.98 -49.61
C ARG A 464 -51.24 -61.86 -51.02
N VAL A 465 -51.37 -63.00 -51.70
CA VAL A 465 -51.89 -63.07 -53.07
C VAL A 465 -53.35 -63.50 -53.02
N ASP A 466 -54.24 -62.65 -53.51
CA ASP A 466 -55.66 -62.95 -53.63
C ASP A 466 -55.98 -63.42 -55.06
N PHE A 467 -56.90 -64.38 -55.20
CA PHE A 467 -57.37 -64.96 -56.47
C PHE A 467 -56.34 -65.85 -57.22
N ASN A 468 -55.90 -65.44 -58.41
CA ASN A 468 -55.11 -66.29 -59.33
C ASN A 468 -53.61 -65.97 -59.25
N PRO A 469 -52.75 -66.84 -58.65
CA PRO A 469 -51.32 -66.56 -58.49
C PRO A 469 -50.52 -66.46 -59.80
N ASN A 470 -51.12 -66.85 -60.93
CA ASN A 470 -50.53 -66.74 -62.27
C ASN A 470 -51.10 -65.56 -63.09
N GLY A 471 -51.97 -64.73 -62.49
CA GLY A 471 -52.60 -63.58 -63.15
C GLY A 471 -51.74 -62.30 -63.13
N THR A 472 -52.37 -61.19 -63.54
CA THR A 472 -51.78 -59.84 -63.49
C THR A 472 -52.36 -59.06 -62.31
N VAL A 473 -51.51 -58.31 -61.59
CA VAL A 473 -51.95 -57.49 -60.45
C VAL A 473 -52.89 -56.38 -60.92
N ARG A 474 -54.10 -56.32 -60.35
CA ARG A 474 -55.09 -55.25 -60.62
C ARG A 474 -55.27 -54.28 -59.48
N TYR A 475 -54.98 -54.71 -58.25
CA TYR A 475 -54.95 -53.84 -57.09
C TYR A 475 -53.85 -54.27 -56.12
N GLN A 476 -53.34 -53.30 -55.36
CA GLN A 476 -52.45 -53.52 -54.22
C GLN A 476 -52.96 -52.72 -53.03
N VAL A 477 -52.90 -53.30 -51.84
CA VAL A 477 -53.27 -52.64 -50.58
C VAL A 477 -52.24 -53.01 -49.51
N PRO A 478 -51.58 -52.06 -48.84
CA PRO A 478 -51.54 -50.61 -49.10
C PRO A 478 -51.14 -50.22 -50.54
N GLY A 479 -51.58 -49.03 -50.96
CA GLY A 479 -51.40 -48.51 -52.31
C GLY A 479 -49.93 -48.23 -52.68
N GLU A 480 -49.68 -47.93 -53.95
CA GLU A 480 -48.34 -47.50 -54.41
C GLU A 480 -47.85 -46.26 -53.66
N ASN A 481 -46.55 -46.18 -53.41
CA ASN A 481 -45.88 -45.12 -52.64
C ASN A 481 -46.35 -44.97 -51.18
N ALA A 482 -47.14 -45.91 -50.65
CA ALA A 482 -47.45 -45.93 -49.22
C ALA A 482 -46.18 -46.19 -48.40
N GLU A 483 -45.98 -45.42 -47.33
CA GLU A 483 -44.93 -45.68 -46.35
C GLU A 483 -45.46 -46.62 -45.28
N VAL A 484 -44.89 -47.83 -45.22
CA VAL A 484 -45.32 -48.86 -44.27
C VAL A 484 -44.15 -49.37 -43.44
N PRO A 485 -44.38 -49.81 -42.19
CA PRO A 485 -43.34 -50.48 -41.42
C PRO A 485 -42.78 -51.71 -42.16
N PRO A 486 -41.48 -52.04 -42.00
CA PRO A 486 -40.92 -53.28 -42.50
C PRO A 486 -41.75 -54.51 -42.05
N GLY A 487 -41.93 -55.48 -42.94
CA GLY A 487 -42.73 -56.68 -42.65
C GLY A 487 -44.24 -56.46 -42.64
N THR A 488 -44.74 -55.30 -43.08
CA THR A 488 -46.18 -55.09 -43.33
C THR A 488 -46.66 -56.04 -44.44
N GLU A 489 -47.86 -56.59 -44.27
CA GLU A 489 -48.49 -57.43 -45.28
C GLU A 489 -49.14 -56.57 -46.37
N ILE A 490 -48.75 -56.78 -47.62
CA ILE A 490 -49.33 -56.16 -48.82
C ILE A 490 -50.21 -57.20 -49.51
N ALA A 491 -51.50 -56.91 -49.62
CA ALA A 491 -52.44 -57.73 -50.37
C ALA A 491 -52.42 -57.32 -51.85
N ILE A 492 -52.14 -58.26 -52.75
CA ILE A 492 -52.22 -58.07 -54.20
C ILE A 492 -53.32 -58.94 -54.80
N GLY A 493 -54.22 -58.32 -55.56
CA GLY A 493 -55.29 -59.02 -56.27
C GLY A 493 -54.92 -59.34 -57.71
N CYS A 494 -54.94 -60.62 -58.06
CA CYS A 494 -54.47 -61.12 -59.34
C CYS A 494 -55.61 -61.69 -60.19
N LEU A 495 -55.88 -61.08 -61.34
CA LEU A 495 -56.94 -61.50 -62.28
C LEU A 495 -56.35 -62.09 -63.56
#